data_AF-A0A7X9G222-F1
#
_entry.id   AF-A0A7X9G222-F1
#
_cell.length_a   1.000
_cell.length_b   1.000
_cell.length_c   1.000
_cell.angle_alpha   90.00
_cell.angle_beta   90.00
_cell.angle_gamma   90.00
#
_symmetry.space_group_name_H-M   'P 1'
#
loop_
_entity.id
_entity.type
_entity.pdbx_description
1 polymer ?
#
loop_
_entity_poly.entity_id
_entity_poly.type
_entity_poly.pdbx_seq_one_letter_code
_entity_poly.pdbx_strand_id
1 'polypeptide(L)' 'MVYSKANPEYRFEQNYLDMVVVPANMGEYVIENLGDQPVCVHKTCLKKNFTEFV' A
#
# COMPACT_ATOMS: atom_id res chain seq x y z
N MET A 1 5.81 -5.85 4.41
CA MET A 1 4.94 -6.51 3.41
C MET A 1 3.65 -5.73 3.25
N VAL A 2 3.12 -5.65 2.02
CA VAL A 2 1.80 -5.10 1.72
C VAL A 2 0.95 -6.16 1.06
N TYR A 3 -0.26 -6.44 1.55
CA TYR A 3 -1.10 -7.51 1.00
C TYR A 3 -2.61 -7.26 1.16
N SER A 4 -3.43 -7.83 0.27
CA SER A 4 -4.90 -7.77 0.37
C SER A 4 -5.39 -8.65 1.51
N LYS A 5 -6.35 -8.15 2.29
CA LYS A 5 -6.99 -8.94 3.35
C LYS A 5 -7.94 -10.00 2.79
N ALA A 6 -8.58 -9.72 1.65
CA ALA A 6 -9.51 -10.65 0.99
C ALA A 6 -8.78 -11.71 0.16
N ASN A 7 -7.63 -11.37 -0.42
CA ASN A 7 -6.82 -12.26 -1.28
C ASN A 7 -5.33 -12.19 -0.88
N PRO A 8 -4.90 -12.86 0.21
CA PRO A 8 -3.55 -12.72 0.76
C PRO A 8 -2.40 -13.09 -0.17
N GLU A 9 -2.67 -13.81 -1.26
CA GLU A 9 -1.73 -14.09 -2.34
C GLU A 9 -1.36 -12.84 -3.16
N TYR A 10 -2.22 -11.82 -3.17
CA TYR A 10 -1.91 -10.51 -3.74
C TYR A 10 -1.07 -9.72 -2.74
N ARG A 11 0.24 -10.00 -2.78
CA ARG A 11 1.22 -9.46 -1.84
C ARG A 11 2.49 -8.97 -2.54
N PHE A 12 3.11 -7.98 -1.91
CA PHE A 12 4.40 -7.44 -2.31
C PHE A 12 5.28 -7.24 -1.07
N GLU A 13 6.52 -7.72 -1.13
CA GLU A 13 7.52 -7.48 -0.10
C GLU A 13 8.22 -6.15 -0.39
N GLN A 14 8.04 -5.18 0.51
CA GLN A 14 8.55 -3.82 0.36
C GLN A 14 9.89 -3.67 1.07
N ASN A 15 10.94 -3.32 0.34
CA ASN A 15 12.25 -2.96 0.88
C ASN A 15 12.34 -1.46 1.18
N TYR A 16 13.45 -1.04 1.80
CA TYR A 16 13.69 0.37 2.09
C TYR A 16 13.65 1.21 0.81
N LEU A 17 12.85 2.29 0.83
CA LEU A 17 12.57 3.22 -0.29
C LEU A 17 11.72 2.67 -1.44
N ASP A 18 11.20 1.45 -1.35
CA ASP A 18 10.22 0.98 -2.33
C ASP A 18 8.93 1.80 -2.25
N MET A 19 8.41 2.20 -3.41
CA MET A 19 7.11 2.84 -3.55
C MET A 19 6.08 1.82 -4.04
N VAL A 20 4.94 1.75 -3.35
CA VAL A 20 3.83 0.84 -3.69
C VAL A 20 2.59 1.65 -4.01
N VAL A 21 2.00 1.41 -5.18
CA VAL A 21 0.70 1.97 -5.56
C VAL A 21 -0.35 0.90 -5.30
N VAL A 22 -1.26 1.16 -4.35
CA VAL A 22 -2.39 0.29 -4.05
C VAL A 22 -3.63 0.78 -4.83
N PRO A 23 -4.18 -0.02 -5.77
CA PRO A 23 -5.39 0.35 -6.49
C PRO A 23 -6.59 0.54 -5.55
N ALA A 24 -7.43 1.54 -5.83
CA ALA A 24 -8.60 1.84 -5.00
C ALA A 24 -9.62 0.68 -4.94
N ASN A 25 -9.67 -0.16 -5.96
CA ASN A 25 -10.54 -1.34 -6.04
C ASN A 25 -9.99 -2.58 -5.32
N MET A 26 -8.78 -2.52 -4.74
CA MET A 26 -8.19 -3.64 -4.00
C MET A 26 -8.91 -3.92 -2.67
N GLY A 27 -9.64 -2.93 -2.12
CA GLY A 27 -10.34 -3.03 -0.85
C GLY A 27 -9.42 -2.91 0.37
N GLU A 28 -9.76 -3.60 1.47
CA GLU A 28 -8.93 -3.62 2.67
C GLU A 28 -7.60 -4.32 2.42
N TYR A 29 -6.51 -3.70 2.88
CA TYR A 29 -5.17 -4.23 2.77
C TYR A 29 -4.39 -3.96 4.06
N VAL A 30 -3.34 -4.75 4.28
CA VAL A 30 -2.49 -4.69 5.47
C VAL A 30 -1.10 -4.21 5.06
N ILE A 31 -0.49 -3.37 5.89
CA ILE A 31 0.93 -3.06 5.86
C ILE A 31 1.52 -3.67 7.13
N GLU A 32 2.36 -4.69 6.96
CA GLU A 32 2.98 -5.43 8.05
C GLU A 32 4.50 -5.17 8.05
N ASN A 33 5.03 -4.76 9.21
CA ASN A 33 6.47 -4.66 9.41
C ASN A 33 7.03 -6.07 9.66
N LEU A 34 7.87 -6.56 8.75
CA LEU A 34 8.51 -7.88 8.88
C LEU A 34 9.83 -7.82 9.68
N GLY A 35 10.35 -6.61 9.94
CA GLY A 35 11.56 -6.40 10.71
C GLY A 35 11.29 -6.18 12.19
N ASP A 36 12.37 -6.03 12.95
CA ASP A 36 12.38 -5.78 14.39
C ASP A 36 12.54 -4.29 14.75
N GLN A 37 12.94 -3.46 13.80
CA GLN A 37 13.06 -2.00 13.96
C GLN A 37 11.77 -1.27 13.57
N PRO A 38 11.46 -0.12 14.19
CA PRO A 38 10.35 0.73 13.77
C PRO A 38 10.49 1.19 12.32
N VAL A 39 9.38 1.19 11.59
CA VAL A 39 9.31 1.67 10.19
C VAL A 39 8.34 2.83 10.10
N CYS A 40 8.73 3.87 9.35
CA CYS A 40 7.86 5.00 9.01
C CYS A 40 7.31 4.82 7.59
N VAL A 41 5.99 4.91 7.43
CA VAL A 41 5.32 4.84 6.13
C VAL A 41 4.60 6.16 5.87
N HIS A 42 4.97 6.83 4.79
CA HIS A 42 4.22 7.99 4.30
C HIS A 42 3.17 7.54 3.28
N LYS A 43 1.89 7.59 3.68
CA LYS A 43 0.77 7.22 2.80
C LYS A 43 0.07 8.47 2.28
N THR A 44 -0.11 8.53 0.98
CA THR A 44 -0.94 9.53 0.30
C THR A 44 -2.03 8.85 -0.52
N CYS A 45 -3.17 9.51 -0.65
CA CYS A 45 -4.28 9.08 -1.50
C CYS A 45 -4.60 10.20 -2.48
N LEU A 46 -4.85 9.84 -3.73
CA LEU A 46 -5.38 10.80 -4.70
C LEU A 46 -6.75 11.30 -4.23
N LYS A 47 -7.03 12.57 -4.53
CA LYS A 47 -8.36 13.15 -4.28
C LYS A 47 -9.41 12.38 -5.08
N LYS A 48 -10.63 12.33 -4.54
CA LYS A 48 -11.78 11.90 -5.34
C LYS A 48 -11.84 12.76 -6.61
N ASN A 49 -12.16 12.12 -7.74
CA ASN A 49 -12.23 12.75 -9.06
C ASN A 49 -10.93 13.46 -9.50
N PHE A 50 -9.74 12.99 -9.07
CA PHE A 50 -8.47 13.60 -9.48
C PHE A 50 -8.30 13.65 -11.01
N THR A 51 -8.93 12.72 -11.74
CA THR A 51 -8.91 12.65 -13.21
C THR A 51 -9.50 13.87 -13.89
N GLU A 52 -10.30 14.69 -13.19
CA GLU A 52 -10.82 15.97 -13.72
C GLU A 52 -9.74 17.07 -13.81
N PHE A 53 -8.57 16.84 -13.21
CA PHE A 53 -7.44 17.78 -13.17
C PHE A 53 -6.24 17.29 -14.01
N VAL A 54 -6.42 16.25 -14.82
CA VAL A 54 -5.37 15.63 -15.66
C VAL A 54 -5.61 15.96 -17.12
#